data_AF-A0A925EP78-F1
#
_entry.id   AF-A0A925EP78-F1
#
_cell.length_a   1.000
_cell.length_b   1.000
_cell.length_c   1.000
_cell.angle_alpha   90.00
_cell.angle_beta   90.00
_cell.angle_gamma   90.00
#
_symmetry.space_group_name_H-M   'P 1'
#
loop_
_entity.id
_entity.type
_entity.pdbx_description
1 polymer ?
#
loop_
_entity_poly.entity_id
_entity_poly.type
_entity_poly.pdbx_seq_one_letter_code
_entity_poly.pdbx_strand_id
1 'polypeptide(L)'
;MVGTVLVQQGQLAELQITALAAGGDGVGRLDNGCVVFVSDAVPGDQLEVRLVRVKKGHAFGKISRLLEPSPQRVRPSCIVADRCGSCQWQAVDYQSQLVAKHTQVIDALTHLGGFLDPPVAAVLPQIHPLGYRNKSTFPVGRNSLGELVIGYYRKDSHRIVNLNACPVQDDRLNPLLAAAKHQMRTKGWIPYDETTHRGTLRHLSLRIGERTGEMLLTFIVRDRQLPGLEDVAQALQEDFPALVGICINENSLRGNAIFGEKTECIAGRPYLEDKLDDLTFAIEPTTFFQICTAQAEVIARLVVAAAQAQPEDTLIDAYCGIGTLTLPLARAAGRLIGIENHPRSIEQAKRNAQNNHFQNCHFVLGTVEAELEHFPANIITLDPPRRGCEPQVLEAILKNRPRRIIYVSCNPATLARDLKILVAGGYTLAQVQPVDLFAQTHHVESIATLNWQNR
;
A
#
# COMPACT_ATOMS: atom_id res chain seq x y z
N MET A 1 42.77 -29.01 -3.87
CA MET A 1 41.39 -29.11 -4.36
C MET A 1 40.46 -28.82 -3.20
N VAL A 2 40.05 -27.56 -3.01
CA VAL A 2 39.02 -27.21 -2.03
C VAL A 2 37.69 -27.57 -2.69
N GLY A 3 37.09 -28.68 -2.28
CA GLY A 3 35.82 -29.13 -2.83
C GLY A 3 34.77 -28.04 -2.59
N THR A 4 34.19 -27.51 -3.67
CA THR A 4 33.07 -26.58 -3.57
C THR A 4 31.92 -27.33 -2.91
N VAL A 5 31.71 -27.08 -1.62
CA VAL A 5 30.60 -27.69 -0.87
C VAL A 5 29.31 -27.25 -1.57
N LEU A 6 28.66 -28.22 -2.21
CA LEU A 6 27.42 -28.00 -2.93
C LEU A 6 26.34 -27.65 -1.91
N VAL A 7 25.77 -26.45 -2.04
CA VAL A 7 24.66 -26.01 -1.18
C VAL A 7 23.44 -26.85 -1.50
N GLN A 8 22.89 -27.55 -0.50
CA GLN A 8 21.78 -28.48 -0.68
C GLN A 8 20.52 -28.00 0.03
N GLN A 9 19.35 -28.30 -0.55
CA GLN A 9 18.08 -28.07 0.11
C GLN A 9 17.95 -28.98 1.34
N GLY A 10 17.46 -28.44 2.46
CA GLY A 10 17.34 -29.12 3.75
C GLY A 10 18.57 -28.97 4.66
N GLN A 11 19.70 -28.52 4.11
CA GLN A 11 20.93 -28.27 4.87
C GLN A 11 20.71 -27.21 5.95
N LEU A 12 21.32 -27.41 7.12
CA LEU A 12 21.48 -26.39 8.15
C LEU A 12 22.79 -25.65 7.90
N ALA A 13 22.75 -24.33 7.97
CA ALA A 13 23.92 -23.48 7.84
C ALA A 13 23.89 -22.38 8.90
N GLU A 14 25.02 -22.12 9.53
CA GLU A 14 25.19 -20.97 10.40
C GLU A 14 25.60 -19.77 9.55
N LEU A 15 24.92 -18.64 9.71
CA LEU A 15 25.26 -17.40 9.02
C LEU A 15 24.81 -16.17 9.81
N GLN A 16 25.56 -15.08 9.64
CA GLN A 16 25.21 -13.78 10.16
C GLN A 16 24.34 -13.02 9.16
N ILE A 17 23.32 -12.34 9.66
CA ILE A 17 22.47 -11.46 8.86
C ILE A 17 23.09 -10.07 8.83
N THR A 18 23.24 -9.53 7.63
CA THR A 18 24.00 -8.29 7.38
C THR A 18 23.12 -7.15 6.88
N ALA A 19 22.00 -7.46 6.23
CA ALA A 19 21.11 -6.46 5.65
C ALA A 19 19.66 -6.99 5.54
N LEU A 20 18.74 -6.11 5.12
CA LEU A 20 17.37 -6.46 4.73
C LEU A 20 17.19 -6.25 3.22
N ALA A 21 16.68 -7.26 2.53
CA ALA A 21 16.36 -7.16 1.12
C ALA A 21 15.10 -6.31 0.87
N ALA A 22 14.93 -5.84 -0.37
CA ALA A 22 13.73 -5.11 -0.80
C ALA A 22 12.42 -5.90 -0.65
N GLY A 23 12.47 -7.24 -0.53
CA GLY A 23 11.31 -8.10 -0.24
C GLY A 23 11.05 -8.36 1.25
N GLY A 24 11.84 -7.74 2.13
CA GLY A 24 11.70 -7.82 3.58
C GLY A 24 12.46 -8.96 4.26
N ASP A 25 13.02 -9.92 3.51
CA ASP A 25 13.85 -10.98 4.09
C ASP A 25 15.23 -10.44 4.51
N GLY A 26 15.79 -10.99 5.60
CA GLY A 26 17.18 -10.75 5.98
C GLY A 26 18.15 -11.41 5.01
N VAL A 27 19.32 -10.80 4.83
CA VAL A 27 20.35 -11.24 3.90
C VAL A 27 21.60 -11.61 4.65
N GLY A 28 22.04 -12.85 4.47
CA GLY A 28 23.37 -13.29 4.87
C GLY A 28 24.07 -14.03 3.73
N ARG A 29 25.33 -14.39 3.94
CA ARG A 29 26.15 -15.09 2.95
C ARG A 29 26.83 -16.28 3.59
N LEU A 30 26.86 -17.39 2.86
CA LEU A 30 27.69 -18.55 3.21
C LEU A 30 29.15 -18.29 2.82
N ASP A 31 30.08 -19.06 3.37
CA ASP A 31 31.53 -18.95 3.08
C ASP A 31 31.86 -19.09 1.59
N ASN A 32 31.05 -19.83 0.84
CA ASN A 32 31.19 -20.00 -0.60
C ASN A 32 30.60 -18.83 -1.43
N GLY A 33 30.15 -17.76 -0.77
CA GLY A 33 29.58 -16.56 -1.40
C GLY A 33 28.09 -16.64 -1.76
N CYS A 34 27.43 -17.79 -1.54
CA CYS A 34 26.01 -17.94 -1.81
C CYS A 34 25.17 -17.00 -0.91
N VAL A 35 24.32 -16.18 -1.53
CA VAL A 35 23.41 -15.28 -0.80
C VAL A 35 22.22 -16.06 -0.27
N VAL A 36 21.90 -15.90 1.01
CA VAL A 36 20.77 -16.57 1.65
C VAL A 36 19.77 -15.51 2.13
N PHE A 37 18.54 -15.62 1.63
CA PHE A 37 17.40 -14.83 2.08
C PHE A 37 16.67 -15.56 3.20
N VAL A 38 16.54 -14.93 4.37
CA VAL A 38 15.99 -15.54 5.58
C VAL A 38 14.83 -14.70 6.09
N SER A 39 13.63 -15.27 6.10
CA SER A 39 12.44 -14.59 6.61
C SER A 39 12.52 -14.38 8.13
N ASP A 40 11.95 -13.28 8.61
CA ASP A 40 11.85 -12.90 10.03
C ASP A 40 13.21 -12.69 10.74
N ALA A 41 14.26 -12.56 9.93
CA ALA A 41 15.63 -12.33 10.37
C ALA A 41 15.94 -10.84 10.47
N VAL A 42 16.76 -10.46 11.44
CA VAL A 42 17.11 -9.07 11.76
C VAL A 42 18.60 -8.86 11.49
N PRO A 43 19.04 -7.74 10.87
CA PRO A 43 20.45 -7.43 10.73
C PRO A 43 21.19 -7.51 12.07
N GLY A 44 22.31 -8.21 12.09
CA GLY A 44 23.09 -8.51 13.29
C GLY A 44 22.79 -9.87 13.94
N ASP A 45 21.70 -10.56 13.57
CA ASP A 45 21.44 -11.89 14.12
C ASP A 45 22.51 -12.90 13.68
N GLN A 46 22.87 -13.80 14.60
CA GLN A 46 23.57 -15.05 14.29
C GLN A 46 22.56 -16.20 14.33
N LEU A 47 22.41 -16.91 13.21
CA LEU A 47 21.32 -17.88 13.01
C LEU A 47 21.86 -19.21 12.53
N GLU A 48 21.26 -20.29 13.01
CA GLU A 48 21.21 -21.55 12.29
C GLU A 48 19.98 -21.51 11.36
N VAL A 49 20.23 -21.63 10.06
CA VAL A 49 19.22 -21.48 9.01
C VAL A 49 19.06 -22.80 8.27
N ARG A 50 17.81 -23.27 8.15
CA ARG A 50 17.47 -24.39 7.28
C ARG A 50 17.18 -23.89 5.87
N LEU A 51 17.97 -24.32 4.90
CA LEU A 51 17.76 -23.97 3.50
C LEU A 51 16.52 -24.68 2.95
N VAL A 52 15.50 -23.91 2.56
CA VAL A 52 14.22 -24.45 2.07
C VAL A 52 14.13 -24.49 0.56
N ARG A 53 14.89 -23.65 -0.13
CA ARG A 53 14.95 -23.62 -1.60
C ARG A 53 16.31 -23.10 -2.04
N VAL A 54 17.02 -23.88 -2.84
CA VAL A 54 18.34 -23.49 -3.37
C VAL A 54 18.21 -23.23 -4.87
N LYS A 55 18.81 -22.12 -5.33
CA LYS A 55 18.89 -21.73 -6.74
C LYS A 55 20.34 -21.40 -7.10
N LYS A 56 20.62 -21.16 -8.38
CA LYS A 56 21.94 -20.73 -8.83
C LYS A 56 22.29 -19.37 -8.19
N GLY A 57 23.35 -19.34 -7.39
CA GLY A 57 23.89 -18.13 -6.76
C GLY A 57 23.15 -17.60 -5.52
N HIS A 58 21.99 -18.16 -5.18
CA HIS A 58 21.24 -17.77 -3.97
C HIS A 58 20.34 -18.88 -3.44
N ALA A 59 19.99 -18.79 -2.16
CA ALA A 59 19.07 -19.70 -1.48
C ALA A 59 18.06 -18.93 -0.62
N PHE A 60 16.99 -19.62 -0.25
CA PHE A 60 15.99 -19.16 0.71
C PHE A 60 16.05 -20.08 1.92
N GLY A 61 16.05 -19.49 3.10
CA GLY A 61 16.16 -20.18 4.37
C GLY A 61 15.06 -19.81 5.34
N LYS A 62 14.84 -20.69 6.32
CA LYS A 62 14.02 -20.40 7.50
C LYS A 62 14.87 -20.54 8.74
N ILE A 63 14.62 -19.68 9.72
CA ILE A 63 15.29 -19.74 11.03
C ILE A 63 15.01 -21.11 11.66
N SER A 64 16.06 -21.89 11.88
CA SER A 64 16.02 -23.16 12.63
C SER A 64 16.26 -22.87 14.11
N ARG A 65 17.30 -22.06 14.40
CA ARG A 65 17.64 -21.63 15.75
C ARG A 65 18.27 -20.24 15.73
N LEU A 66 17.90 -19.40 16.69
CA LEU A 66 18.57 -18.13 16.98
C LEU A 66 19.75 -18.43 17.90
N LEU A 67 20.98 -18.22 17.40
CA LEU A 67 22.21 -18.46 18.16
C LEU A 67 22.51 -17.24 19.04
N GLU A 68 22.54 -16.07 18.42
CA GLU A 68 22.68 -14.79 19.11
C GLU A 68 21.72 -13.75 18.49
N PRO A 69 20.84 -13.12 19.29
CA PRO A 69 19.95 -12.07 18.81
C PRO A 69 20.72 -10.77 18.52
N SER A 70 20.34 -10.10 17.44
CA SER A 70 20.75 -8.71 17.20
C SER A 70 20.26 -7.78 18.32
N PRO A 71 21.03 -6.74 18.70
CA PRO A 71 20.52 -5.64 19.53
C PRO A 71 19.31 -4.91 18.93
N GLN A 72 19.13 -5.00 17.61
CA GLN A 72 18.02 -4.42 16.84
C GLN A 72 16.78 -5.31 16.83
N ARG A 73 16.86 -6.52 17.39
CA ARG A 73 15.75 -7.46 17.44
C ARG A 73 14.80 -7.10 18.58
N VAL A 74 13.54 -6.86 18.25
CA VAL A 74 12.46 -6.60 19.20
C VAL A 74 11.43 -7.72 19.19
N ARG A 75 10.67 -7.84 20.27
CA ARG A 75 9.53 -8.77 20.33
C ARG A 75 8.37 -8.17 19.50
N PRO A 76 7.84 -8.88 18.50
CA PRO A 76 6.67 -8.42 17.75
C PRO A 76 5.45 -8.16 18.64
N SER A 77 4.73 -7.07 18.38
CA SER A 77 3.46 -6.77 19.06
C SER A 77 2.33 -7.71 18.63
N CYS A 78 2.40 -8.28 17.42
CA CYS A 78 1.41 -9.24 16.93
C CYS A 78 1.74 -10.67 17.36
N ILE A 79 0.80 -11.32 18.05
CA ILE A 79 0.91 -12.71 18.51
C ILE A 79 1.05 -13.76 17.39
N VAL A 80 0.78 -13.38 16.14
CA VAL A 80 0.91 -14.25 14.96
C VAL A 80 1.86 -13.68 13.90
N ALA A 81 2.78 -12.79 14.31
CA ALA A 81 3.78 -12.20 13.41
C ALA A 81 4.63 -13.27 12.69
N ASP A 82 4.85 -14.43 13.33
CA ASP A 82 5.57 -15.59 12.79
C ASP A 82 4.81 -16.36 11.69
N ARG A 83 3.52 -16.04 11.48
CA ARG A 83 2.64 -16.76 10.54
C ARG A 83 2.03 -15.83 9.50
N CYS A 84 1.58 -14.65 9.92
CA CYS A 84 0.90 -13.69 9.07
C CYS A 84 1.85 -13.14 8.00
N GLY A 85 1.45 -13.16 6.73
CA GLY A 85 2.29 -12.64 5.64
C GLY A 85 2.31 -11.11 5.51
N SER A 86 1.59 -10.37 6.37
CA SER A 86 1.31 -8.94 6.15
C SER A 86 2.37 -7.99 6.69
N CYS A 87 3.11 -8.36 7.75
CA CYS A 87 4.12 -7.49 8.36
C CYS A 87 5.43 -8.25 8.46
N GLN A 88 6.44 -7.85 7.69
CA GLN A 88 7.70 -8.58 7.59
C GLN A 88 8.71 -8.15 8.66
N TRP A 89 8.55 -6.97 9.24
CA TRP A 89 9.58 -6.33 10.06
C TRP A 89 9.19 -6.04 11.50
N GLN A 90 8.11 -6.63 12.04
CA GLN A 90 7.76 -6.43 13.46
C GLN A 90 8.83 -6.91 14.45
N ALA A 91 9.77 -7.75 14.01
CA ALA A 91 10.91 -8.17 14.82
C ALA A 91 12.13 -7.23 14.71
N VAL A 92 12.11 -6.27 13.78
CA VAL A 92 13.17 -5.27 13.56
C VAL A 92 12.75 -4.00 14.31
N ASP A 93 13.63 -3.42 15.12
CA ASP A 93 13.35 -2.14 15.77
C ASP A 93 13.05 -1.05 14.74
N TYR A 94 12.25 -0.07 15.13
CA TYR A 94 11.71 0.89 14.16
C TYR A 94 12.77 1.77 13.51
N GLN A 95 13.85 2.14 14.21
CA GLN A 95 14.91 2.96 13.63
C GLN A 95 15.68 2.18 12.56
N SER A 96 15.95 0.91 12.80
CA SER A 96 16.56 0.02 11.81
C SER A 96 15.67 -0.20 10.58
N GLN A 97 14.33 -0.19 10.74
CA GLN A 97 13.42 -0.20 9.58
C GLN A 97 13.59 1.05 8.71
N LEU A 98 13.71 2.25 9.31
CA LEU A 98 13.89 3.50 8.56
C LEU A 98 15.23 3.53 7.82
N VAL A 99 16.31 3.07 8.46
CA VAL A 99 17.63 2.93 7.82
C VAL A 99 17.55 1.97 6.63
N ALA A 100 16.89 0.81 6.80
CA ALA A 100 16.73 -0.14 5.71
C ALA A 100 15.91 0.44 4.54
N LYS A 101 14.83 1.18 4.79
CA LYS A 101 14.04 1.86 3.75
C LYS A 101 14.86 2.93 3.02
N HIS A 102 15.66 3.70 3.74
CA HIS A 102 16.57 4.68 3.16
C HIS A 102 17.55 4.03 2.18
N THR A 103 18.23 2.97 2.64
CA THR A 103 19.17 2.19 1.82
C THR A 103 18.49 1.59 0.58
N GLN A 104 17.26 1.07 0.71
CA GLN A 104 16.52 0.55 -0.44
C GLN A 104 16.27 1.60 -1.54
N VAL A 105 15.99 2.84 -1.17
CA VAL A 105 15.81 3.93 -2.13
C VAL A 105 17.13 4.30 -2.79
N ILE A 106 18.20 4.45 -2.01
CA ILE A 106 19.55 4.74 -2.54
C ILE A 106 20.01 3.64 -3.49
N ASP A 107 19.92 2.38 -3.08
CA ASP A 107 20.35 1.23 -3.88
C ASP A 107 19.58 1.14 -5.19
N ALA A 108 18.26 1.39 -5.17
CA ALA A 108 17.45 1.37 -6.39
C ALA A 108 17.88 2.49 -7.36
N LEU A 109 18.05 3.73 -6.87
CA LEU A 109 18.48 4.85 -7.69
C LEU A 109 19.89 4.65 -8.24
N THR A 110 20.80 4.12 -7.43
CA THR A 110 22.19 3.88 -7.83
C THR A 110 22.28 2.76 -8.87
N HIS A 111 21.75 1.58 -8.55
CA HIS A 111 21.95 0.38 -9.36
C HIS A 111 21.01 0.29 -10.57
N LEU A 112 19.78 0.79 -10.47
CA LEU A 112 18.79 0.72 -11.55
C LEU A 112 18.68 2.06 -12.29
N GLY A 113 18.70 3.16 -11.54
CA GLY A 113 18.63 4.52 -12.09
C GLY A 113 19.95 5.01 -12.69
N GLY A 114 21.09 4.49 -12.22
CA GLY A 114 22.43 4.91 -12.66
C GLY A 114 22.87 6.25 -12.07
N PHE A 115 22.25 6.68 -10.97
CA PHE A 115 22.64 7.89 -10.25
C PHE A 115 23.85 7.61 -9.37
N LEU A 116 24.97 8.33 -9.55
CA LEU A 116 26.19 8.10 -8.75
C LEU A 116 26.03 8.54 -7.28
N ASP A 117 25.35 9.67 -7.07
CA ASP A 117 25.08 10.24 -5.75
C ASP A 117 23.64 10.81 -5.73
N PRO A 118 22.62 9.95 -5.60
CA PRO A 118 21.23 10.41 -5.64
C PRO A 118 20.88 11.25 -4.41
N PRO A 119 20.19 12.40 -4.56
CA PRO A 119 19.87 13.31 -3.46
C PRO A 119 18.70 12.79 -2.61
N VAL A 120 18.93 11.71 -1.86
CA VAL A 120 17.93 11.06 -1.01
C VAL A 120 18.00 11.62 0.41
N ALA A 121 16.88 12.16 0.89
CA ALA A 121 16.73 12.62 2.27
C ALA A 121 16.41 11.45 3.22
N ALA A 122 16.62 11.66 4.53
CA ALA A 122 16.22 10.70 5.55
C ALA A 122 14.70 10.39 5.47
N VAL A 123 14.32 9.13 5.74
CA VAL A 123 12.92 8.69 5.70
C VAL A 123 12.11 9.43 6.75
N LEU A 124 10.98 10.02 6.37
CA LEU A 124 10.06 10.61 7.35
C LEU A 124 9.32 9.50 8.10
N PRO A 125 9.47 9.42 9.44
CA PRO A 125 8.86 8.36 10.23
C PRO A 125 7.37 8.59 10.46
N GLN A 126 6.68 7.52 10.84
CA GLN A 126 5.38 7.61 11.51
C GLN A 126 5.58 7.95 12.99
N ILE A 127 4.68 8.76 13.54
CA ILE A 127 4.65 9.02 15.00
C ILE A 127 4.26 7.73 15.74
N HIS A 128 3.28 6.99 15.21
CA HIS A 128 2.80 5.72 15.77
C HIS A 128 2.92 4.63 14.70
N PRO A 129 3.93 3.74 14.79
CA PRO A 129 4.20 2.76 13.73
C PRO A 129 3.29 1.51 13.81
N LEU A 130 2.16 1.63 14.52
CA LEU A 130 1.07 0.67 14.75
C LEU A 130 -0.24 1.46 14.82
N GLY A 131 -1.39 0.80 14.67
CA GLY A 131 -2.70 1.46 14.73
C GLY A 131 -3.03 2.42 13.56
N TYR A 132 -2.15 2.53 12.57
CA TYR A 132 -2.25 3.53 11.50
C TYR A 132 -3.19 3.13 10.37
N ARG A 133 -3.50 1.84 10.21
CA ARG A 133 -4.15 1.32 9.00
C ARG A 133 -5.65 1.52 9.06
N ASN A 134 -6.12 2.43 8.21
CA ASN A 134 -7.52 2.87 8.12
C ASN A 134 -8.41 1.98 7.22
N LYS A 135 -7.82 0.99 6.53
CA LYS A 135 -8.54 -0.01 5.71
C LYS A 135 -7.94 -1.40 5.82
N SER A 136 -8.80 -2.38 6.11
CA SER A 136 -8.45 -3.80 6.11
C SER A 136 -9.46 -4.59 5.30
N THR A 137 -8.97 -5.54 4.50
CA THR A 137 -9.83 -6.48 3.79
C THR A 137 -9.36 -7.88 4.07
N PHE A 138 -10.24 -8.69 4.64
CA PHE A 138 -9.96 -10.02 5.14
C PHE A 138 -10.61 -11.08 4.26
N PRO A 139 -9.88 -12.07 3.74
CA PRO A 139 -10.51 -13.29 3.25
C PRO A 139 -11.33 -13.97 4.34
N VAL A 140 -12.45 -14.56 3.92
CA VAL A 140 -13.30 -15.40 4.76
C VAL A 140 -13.13 -16.83 4.29
N GLY A 141 -12.88 -17.76 5.20
CA GLY A 141 -12.73 -19.18 4.85
C GLY A 141 -13.09 -20.10 6.01
N ARG A 142 -12.67 -21.36 5.88
CA ARG A 142 -12.79 -22.38 6.92
C ARG A 142 -11.43 -22.92 7.32
N ASN A 143 -11.27 -23.24 8.60
CA ASN A 143 -10.12 -24.02 9.06
C ASN A 143 -10.33 -25.52 8.81
N SER A 144 -9.35 -26.35 9.19
CA SER A 144 -9.42 -27.81 9.07
C SER A 144 -10.53 -28.47 9.90
N LEU A 145 -11.10 -27.76 10.88
CA LEU A 145 -12.24 -28.21 11.70
C LEU A 145 -13.59 -27.77 11.10
N GLY A 146 -13.58 -27.05 9.97
CA GLY A 146 -14.78 -26.53 9.32
C GLY A 146 -15.31 -25.22 9.92
N GLU A 147 -14.61 -24.64 10.90
CA GLU A 147 -15.01 -23.41 11.57
C GLU A 147 -14.69 -22.18 10.72
N LEU A 148 -15.55 -21.15 10.80
CA LEU A 148 -15.36 -19.90 10.09
C LEU A 148 -14.14 -19.12 10.63
N VAL A 149 -13.22 -18.81 9.72
CA VAL A 149 -12.00 -18.03 9.98
C VAL A 149 -11.94 -16.79 9.11
N ILE A 150 -11.51 -15.68 9.71
CA ILE A 150 -11.33 -14.39 9.06
C ILE A 150 -10.02 -13.80 9.57
N GLY A 151 -9.16 -13.38 8.66
CA GLY A 151 -7.88 -12.78 8.97
C GLY A 151 -7.05 -12.65 7.72
N TYR A 152 -5.73 -12.81 7.83
CA TYR A 152 -4.83 -12.66 6.69
C TYR A 152 -4.28 -14.00 6.22
N TYR A 153 -3.85 -14.05 4.97
CA TYR A 153 -3.14 -15.20 4.44
C TYR A 153 -1.78 -15.38 5.15
N ARG A 154 -1.44 -16.64 5.39
CA ARG A 154 -0.10 -17.05 5.81
C ARG A 154 0.89 -16.73 4.68
N LYS A 155 2.14 -16.39 5.03
CA LYS A 155 3.21 -16.15 4.05
C LYS A 155 3.27 -17.27 3.01
N ASP A 156 3.26 -16.89 1.73
CA ASP A 156 3.31 -17.77 0.55
C ASP A 156 2.20 -18.85 0.49
N SER A 157 0.98 -18.55 0.96
CA SER A 157 -0.12 -19.51 1.02
C SER A 157 -1.50 -18.84 0.95
N HIS A 158 -2.55 -19.56 0.53
CA HIS A 158 -3.95 -19.13 0.69
C HIS A 158 -4.59 -19.64 2.01
N ARG A 159 -3.78 -20.13 2.96
CA ARG A 159 -4.28 -20.52 4.30
C ARG A 159 -4.47 -19.29 5.17
N ILE A 160 -5.66 -19.14 5.77
CA ILE A 160 -6.02 -17.98 6.59
C ILE A 160 -5.53 -18.18 8.03
N VAL A 161 -4.82 -17.19 8.55
CA VAL A 161 -4.53 -17.02 9.98
C VAL A 161 -5.70 -16.23 10.58
N ASN A 162 -6.51 -16.90 11.40
CA ASN A 162 -7.65 -16.26 12.05
C ASN A 162 -7.18 -15.17 13.04
N LEU A 163 -7.77 -13.98 12.96
CA LEU A 163 -7.32 -12.80 13.70
C LEU A 163 -8.47 -12.00 14.28
N ASN A 164 -8.50 -11.77 15.60
CA ASN A 164 -9.51 -10.91 16.21
C ASN A 164 -9.06 -9.46 16.37
N ALA A 165 -7.76 -9.21 16.27
CA ALA A 165 -7.17 -7.88 16.26
C ALA A 165 -5.91 -7.89 15.40
N CYS A 166 -5.63 -6.77 14.73
CA CYS A 166 -4.40 -6.57 13.96
C CYS A 166 -3.68 -5.32 14.50
N PRO A 167 -2.48 -5.42 15.07
CA PRO A 167 -1.82 -4.26 15.71
C PRO A 167 -1.53 -3.09 14.78
N VAL A 168 -1.42 -3.30 13.47
CA VAL A 168 -1.23 -2.20 12.50
C VAL A 168 -2.54 -1.54 12.10
N GLN A 169 -3.69 -2.17 12.35
CA GLN A 169 -5.02 -1.62 12.09
C GLN A 169 -5.44 -0.68 13.22
N ASP A 170 -6.19 0.37 12.85
CA ASP A 170 -6.91 1.20 13.82
C ASP A 170 -7.73 0.30 14.77
N ASP A 171 -7.51 0.47 16.07
CA ASP A 171 -8.03 -0.43 17.09
C ASP A 171 -9.55 -0.32 17.26
N ARG A 172 -10.15 0.81 16.87
CA ARG A 172 -11.60 1.04 16.86
C ARG A 172 -12.33 0.09 15.91
N LEU A 173 -11.64 -0.47 14.91
CA LEU A 173 -12.19 -1.48 14.00
C LEU A 173 -12.24 -2.90 14.61
N ASN A 174 -11.50 -3.17 15.70
CA ASN A 174 -11.43 -4.52 16.28
C ASN A 174 -12.78 -5.00 16.87
N PRO A 175 -13.52 -4.18 17.64
CA PRO A 175 -14.85 -4.55 18.12
C PRO A 175 -15.84 -4.83 16.97
N LEU A 176 -15.84 -3.99 15.93
CA LEU A 176 -16.69 -4.17 14.75
C LEU A 176 -16.34 -5.47 14.00
N LEU A 177 -15.06 -5.77 13.83
CA LEU A 177 -14.61 -7.05 13.26
C LEU A 177 -15.16 -8.22 14.07
N ALA A 178 -15.00 -8.21 15.39
CA ALA A 178 -15.44 -9.28 16.27
C ALA A 178 -16.97 -9.49 16.22
N ALA A 179 -17.75 -8.40 16.23
CA ALA A 179 -19.20 -8.45 16.12
C ALA A 179 -19.65 -8.99 14.75
N ALA A 180 -19.04 -8.53 13.65
CA ALA A 180 -19.29 -9.07 12.32
C ALA A 180 -19.00 -10.58 12.25
N LYS A 181 -17.86 -11.05 12.81
CA LYS A 181 -17.56 -12.49 12.88
C LYS A 181 -18.64 -13.27 13.63
N HIS A 182 -19.13 -12.72 14.74
CA HIS A 182 -20.16 -13.35 15.55
C HIS A 182 -21.45 -13.49 14.74
N GLN A 183 -21.93 -12.42 14.12
CA GLN A 183 -23.13 -12.43 13.28
C GLN A 183 -23.02 -13.44 12.12
N MET A 184 -21.87 -13.45 11.44
CA MET A 184 -21.60 -14.40 10.35
C MET A 184 -21.67 -15.86 10.79
N ARG A 185 -21.17 -16.17 11.99
CA ARG A 185 -21.25 -17.52 12.58
C ARG A 185 -22.68 -17.88 12.97
N THR A 186 -23.40 -16.96 13.62
CA THR A 186 -24.77 -17.16 14.09
C THR A 186 -25.75 -17.37 12.92
N LYS A 187 -25.62 -16.59 11.83
CA LYS A 187 -26.43 -16.77 10.61
C LYS A 187 -25.98 -17.96 9.75
N GLY A 188 -24.86 -18.60 10.08
CA GLY A 188 -24.34 -19.76 9.34
C GLY A 188 -23.89 -19.44 7.91
N TRP A 189 -23.45 -18.22 7.63
CA TRP A 189 -23.04 -17.81 6.29
C TRP A 189 -21.85 -18.64 5.79
N ILE A 190 -21.94 -19.08 4.53
CA ILE A 190 -21.00 -20.03 3.94
C ILE A 190 -19.86 -19.27 3.28
N PRO A 191 -18.60 -19.45 3.75
CA PRO A 191 -17.44 -18.89 3.08
C PRO A 191 -17.26 -19.45 1.67
N TYR A 192 -16.71 -18.63 0.78
CA TYR A 192 -16.39 -19.01 -0.58
C TYR A 192 -15.13 -19.90 -0.62
N ASP A 193 -15.19 -20.97 -1.39
CA ASP A 193 -14.09 -21.89 -1.66
C ASP A 193 -13.59 -21.70 -3.10
N GLU A 194 -12.34 -21.25 -3.25
CA GLU A 194 -11.73 -20.94 -4.55
C GLU A 194 -11.60 -22.17 -5.48
N THR A 195 -11.45 -23.37 -4.91
CA THR A 195 -11.21 -24.61 -5.66
C THR A 195 -12.52 -25.09 -6.28
N THR A 196 -13.57 -25.19 -5.47
CA THR A 196 -14.89 -25.68 -5.87
C THR A 196 -15.77 -24.58 -6.46
N HIS A 197 -15.43 -23.30 -6.24
CA HIS A 197 -16.22 -22.11 -6.57
C HIS A 197 -17.61 -22.14 -5.91
N ARG A 198 -17.69 -22.69 -4.70
CA ARG A 198 -18.94 -22.78 -3.91
C ARG A 198 -18.88 -21.86 -2.69
N GLY A 199 -20.04 -21.56 -2.12
CA GLY A 199 -20.18 -20.62 -1.01
C GLY A 199 -20.37 -19.17 -1.48
N THR A 200 -20.81 -18.32 -0.55
CA THR A 200 -21.27 -16.97 -0.86
C THR A 200 -20.24 -15.94 -0.44
N LEU A 201 -19.73 -15.98 0.79
CA LEU A 201 -18.96 -14.88 1.33
C LEU A 201 -17.45 -15.02 1.06
N ARG A 202 -16.88 -14.09 0.31
CA ARG A 202 -15.48 -14.10 -0.11
C ARG A 202 -14.58 -13.33 0.84
N HIS A 203 -14.95 -12.08 1.13
CA HIS A 203 -14.14 -11.18 1.94
C HIS A 203 -15.02 -10.31 2.83
N LEU A 204 -14.40 -9.77 3.87
CA LEU A 204 -14.95 -8.72 4.74
C LEU A 204 -14.01 -7.52 4.66
N SER A 205 -14.51 -6.35 4.23
CA SER A 205 -13.73 -5.11 4.24
C SER A 205 -14.22 -4.17 5.31
N LEU A 206 -13.28 -3.59 6.04
CA LEU A 206 -13.49 -2.55 7.03
C LEU A 206 -12.74 -1.30 6.58
N ARG A 207 -13.37 -0.14 6.69
CA ARG A 207 -12.71 1.17 6.58
C ARG A 207 -13.09 2.03 7.78
N ILE A 208 -12.19 2.93 8.15
CA ILE A 208 -12.44 3.98 9.12
C ILE A 208 -11.84 5.29 8.60
N GLY A 209 -12.52 6.41 8.80
CA GLY A 209 -11.90 7.72 8.69
C GLY A 209 -11.03 7.96 9.92
N GLU A 210 -9.71 8.08 9.75
CA GLU A 210 -8.78 8.18 10.89
C GLU A 210 -9.14 9.40 11.76
N ARG A 211 -9.50 10.52 11.12
CA ARG A 211 -9.81 11.81 11.79
C ARG A 211 -11.23 11.88 12.31
N THR A 212 -12.19 11.31 11.60
CA THR A 212 -13.63 11.42 11.92
C THR A 212 -14.13 10.26 12.79
N GLY A 213 -13.48 9.10 12.70
CA GLY A 213 -13.93 7.86 13.32
C GLY A 213 -15.08 7.17 12.58
N GLU A 214 -15.58 7.72 11.49
CA GLU A 214 -16.65 7.09 10.70
C GLU A 214 -16.18 5.78 10.08
N MET A 215 -17.02 4.75 10.10
CA MET A 215 -16.68 3.41 9.63
C MET A 215 -17.58 2.97 8.48
N LEU A 216 -16.98 2.21 7.56
CA LEU A 216 -17.72 1.40 6.58
C LEU A 216 -17.43 -0.08 6.76
N LEU A 217 -18.49 -0.87 6.70
CA LEU A 217 -18.44 -2.32 6.59
C LEU A 217 -18.85 -2.74 5.19
N THR A 218 -18.11 -3.65 4.57
CA THR A 218 -18.48 -4.19 3.26
C THR A 218 -18.33 -5.70 3.22
N PHE A 219 -19.43 -6.39 2.92
CA PHE A 219 -19.44 -7.81 2.64
C PHE A 219 -19.18 -8.05 1.15
N ILE A 220 -18.12 -8.77 0.82
CA ILE A 220 -17.80 -9.13 -0.56
C ILE A 220 -18.30 -10.55 -0.79
N VAL A 221 -19.28 -10.70 -1.67
CA VAL A 221 -19.99 -11.95 -1.91
C VAL A 221 -19.84 -12.40 -3.37
N ARG A 222 -19.96 -13.71 -3.61
CA ARG A 222 -19.99 -14.28 -4.96
C ARG A 222 -21.29 -13.92 -5.68
N ASP A 223 -22.41 -13.99 -4.95
CA ASP A 223 -23.76 -13.65 -5.39
C ASP A 223 -24.50 -12.97 -4.23
N ARG A 224 -25.56 -12.23 -4.53
CA ARG A 224 -26.28 -11.37 -3.57
C ARG A 224 -27.01 -12.13 -2.45
N GLN A 225 -27.04 -13.46 -2.48
CA GLN A 225 -27.84 -14.24 -1.55
C GLN A 225 -27.12 -14.42 -0.21
N LEU A 226 -27.27 -13.45 0.67
CA LEU A 226 -26.77 -13.52 2.04
C LEU A 226 -27.96 -13.42 3.03
N PRO A 227 -28.52 -14.56 3.49
CA PRO A 227 -29.76 -14.56 4.26
C PRO A 227 -29.67 -13.77 5.57
N GLY A 228 -30.67 -12.90 5.80
CA GLY A 228 -30.75 -12.07 7.02
C GLY A 228 -29.69 -10.97 7.10
N LEU A 229 -29.13 -10.56 5.96
CA LEU A 229 -28.14 -9.49 5.89
C LEU A 229 -28.71 -8.15 6.36
N GLU A 230 -29.96 -7.83 6.04
CA GLU A 230 -30.63 -6.61 6.48
C GLU A 230 -30.75 -6.57 8.01
N ASP A 231 -31.16 -7.68 8.65
CA ASP A 231 -31.21 -7.78 10.12
C ASP A 231 -29.82 -7.59 10.75
N VAL A 232 -28.80 -8.22 10.15
CA VAL A 232 -27.41 -8.10 10.62
C VAL A 232 -26.92 -6.67 10.46
N ALA A 233 -27.26 -6.02 9.34
CA ALA A 233 -26.86 -4.65 9.07
C ALA A 233 -27.49 -3.69 10.09
N GLN A 234 -28.78 -3.85 10.37
CA GLN A 234 -29.46 -3.05 11.39
C GLN A 234 -28.85 -3.26 12.77
N ALA A 235 -28.67 -4.50 13.21
CA ALA A 235 -28.08 -4.80 14.53
C ALA A 235 -26.65 -4.22 14.68
N LEU A 236 -25.81 -4.36 13.65
CA LEU A 236 -24.47 -3.78 13.67
C LEU A 236 -24.48 -2.25 13.67
N GLN A 237 -25.42 -1.62 12.96
CA GLN A 237 -25.53 -0.17 12.94
C GLN A 237 -26.04 0.39 14.28
N GLU A 238 -26.93 -0.32 14.98
CA GLU A 238 -27.39 0.01 16.33
C GLU A 238 -26.26 -0.13 17.36
N ASP A 239 -25.47 -1.22 17.29
CA ASP A 239 -24.34 -1.48 18.19
C ASP A 239 -23.16 -0.52 17.98
N PHE A 240 -22.99 0.00 16.75
CA PHE A 240 -21.87 0.84 16.37
C PHE A 240 -22.34 2.15 15.72
N PRO A 241 -22.62 3.21 16.50
CA PRO A 241 -23.09 4.50 15.96
C PRO A 241 -22.14 5.16 14.94
N ALA A 242 -20.83 4.85 15.01
CA ALA A 242 -19.84 5.30 14.04
C ALA A 242 -19.89 4.55 12.70
N LEU A 243 -20.63 3.44 12.61
CA LEU A 243 -20.86 2.67 11.38
C LEU A 243 -21.88 3.38 10.49
N VAL A 244 -21.39 4.36 9.73
CA VAL A 244 -22.23 5.21 8.89
C VAL A 244 -22.76 4.49 7.65
N GLY A 245 -22.18 3.34 7.29
CA GLY A 245 -22.59 2.60 6.11
C GLY A 245 -22.20 1.13 6.13
N ILE A 246 -23.12 0.30 5.66
CA ILE A 246 -22.89 -1.13 5.42
C ILE A 246 -23.21 -1.40 3.95
N CYS A 247 -22.27 -2.02 3.26
CA CYS A 247 -22.35 -2.28 1.83
C CYS A 247 -22.20 -3.77 1.51
N ILE A 248 -22.70 -4.16 0.35
CA ILE A 248 -22.48 -5.45 -0.28
C ILE A 248 -21.83 -5.25 -1.64
N ASN A 249 -20.75 -5.98 -1.92
CA ASN A 249 -20.08 -5.98 -3.20
C ASN A 249 -20.17 -7.37 -3.83
N GLU A 250 -20.63 -7.44 -5.08
CA GLU A 250 -20.84 -8.68 -5.81
C GLU A 250 -19.64 -8.97 -6.72
N ASN A 251 -18.96 -10.10 -6.48
CA ASN A 251 -17.82 -10.58 -7.25
C ASN A 251 -17.95 -12.07 -7.54
N SER A 252 -18.53 -12.41 -8.69
CA SER A 252 -18.69 -13.79 -9.17
C SER A 252 -17.46 -14.37 -9.89
N LEU A 253 -16.47 -13.53 -10.20
CA LEU A 253 -15.34 -13.88 -11.06
C LEU A 253 -14.31 -14.78 -10.35
N ARG A 254 -13.70 -15.69 -11.11
CA ARG A 254 -12.51 -16.43 -10.67
C ARG A 254 -11.29 -15.52 -10.78
N GLY A 255 -10.45 -15.50 -9.74
CA GLY A 255 -9.21 -14.72 -9.73
C GLY A 255 -8.98 -13.99 -8.40
N ASN A 256 -7.93 -13.16 -8.39
CA ASN A 256 -7.43 -12.48 -7.19
C ASN A 256 -8.04 -11.10 -6.97
N ALA A 257 -8.85 -10.59 -7.89
CA ALA A 257 -9.59 -9.35 -7.68
C ALA A 257 -10.53 -9.52 -6.49
N ILE A 258 -10.41 -8.64 -5.50
CA ILE A 258 -11.20 -8.69 -4.27
C ILE A 258 -12.60 -8.17 -4.55
N PHE A 259 -12.71 -6.94 -5.07
CA PHE A 259 -13.98 -6.31 -5.38
C PHE A 259 -14.42 -6.64 -6.81
N GLY A 260 -15.72 -6.83 -7.00
CA GLY A 260 -16.36 -6.84 -8.31
C GLY A 260 -16.95 -5.48 -8.65
N GLU A 261 -17.68 -5.41 -9.77
CA GLU A 261 -18.12 -4.15 -10.38
C GLU A 261 -19.28 -3.48 -9.65
N LYS A 262 -20.12 -4.26 -8.98
CA LYS A 262 -21.34 -3.78 -8.32
C LYS A 262 -21.16 -3.72 -6.81
N THR A 263 -21.33 -2.52 -6.25
CA THR A 263 -21.39 -2.27 -4.81
C THR A 263 -22.70 -1.56 -4.51
N GLU A 264 -23.41 -2.01 -3.49
CA GLU A 264 -24.66 -1.39 -3.03
C GLU A 264 -24.60 -1.16 -1.54
N CYS A 265 -25.14 -0.03 -1.09
CA CYS A 265 -25.31 0.27 0.32
C CYS A 265 -26.65 -0.29 0.79
N ILE A 266 -26.60 -1.15 1.81
CA ILE A 266 -27.78 -1.82 2.37
C ILE A 266 -28.30 -1.11 3.63
N ALA A 267 -27.46 -0.36 4.32
CA ALA A 267 -27.82 0.41 5.51
C ALA A 267 -26.92 1.65 5.63
N GLY A 268 -27.50 2.78 6.04
CA GLY A 268 -26.78 4.06 6.12
C GLY A 268 -26.44 4.66 4.74
N ARG A 269 -25.20 5.14 4.59
CA ARG A 269 -24.71 5.80 3.37
C ARG A 269 -23.54 5.06 2.70
N PRO A 270 -23.36 5.18 1.37
CA PRO A 270 -22.37 4.40 0.61
C PRO A 270 -20.92 4.90 0.75
N TYR A 271 -20.63 5.82 1.66
CA TYR A 271 -19.31 6.40 1.87
C TYR A 271 -19.12 6.80 3.34
N LEU A 272 -17.87 6.82 3.81
CA LEU A 272 -17.48 7.54 5.02
C LEU A 272 -16.84 8.86 4.64
N GLU A 273 -16.83 9.81 5.56
CA GLU A 273 -16.03 11.02 5.45
C GLU A 273 -14.75 10.88 6.27
N ASP A 274 -13.61 11.26 5.71
CA ASP A 274 -12.37 11.46 6.45
C ASP A 274 -11.73 12.80 6.06
N LYS A 275 -10.72 13.21 6.82
CA LYS A 275 -10.01 14.47 6.57
C LYS A 275 -8.54 14.25 6.24
N LEU A 276 -8.05 15.04 5.29
CA LEU A 276 -6.62 15.27 5.09
C LEU A 276 -6.37 16.75 5.38
N ASP A 277 -5.70 17.03 6.50
CA ASP A 277 -5.65 18.36 7.08
C ASP A 277 -7.07 18.94 7.27
N ASP A 278 -7.41 20.03 6.58
CA ASP A 278 -8.69 20.70 6.61
C ASP A 278 -9.62 20.34 5.44
N LEU A 279 -9.20 19.44 4.54
CA LEU A 279 -10.00 18.95 3.42
C LEU A 279 -10.81 17.71 3.80
N THR A 280 -12.08 17.68 3.42
CA THR A 280 -12.99 16.54 3.66
C THR A 280 -13.13 15.69 2.41
N PHE A 281 -12.94 14.38 2.52
CA PHE A 281 -13.09 13.43 1.42
C PHE A 281 -14.19 12.42 1.73
N ALA A 282 -15.13 12.26 0.80
CA ALA A 282 -16.05 11.14 0.78
C ALA A 282 -15.35 9.92 0.17
N ILE A 283 -15.30 8.81 0.93
CA ILE A 283 -14.55 7.61 0.60
C ILE A 283 -15.51 6.41 0.51
N GLU A 284 -15.71 5.89 -0.70
CA GLU A 284 -16.54 4.71 -0.95
C GLU A 284 -15.80 3.37 -0.67
N PRO A 285 -16.51 2.24 -0.51
CA PRO A 285 -15.92 0.92 -0.23
C PRO A 285 -14.79 0.47 -1.15
N THR A 286 -14.90 0.77 -2.45
CA THR A 286 -13.94 0.31 -3.48
C THR A 286 -12.89 1.36 -3.82
N THR A 287 -13.04 2.60 -3.33
CA THR A 287 -12.18 3.73 -3.67
C THR A 287 -10.75 3.55 -3.17
N PHE A 288 -9.74 3.79 -4.00
CA PHE A 288 -8.38 3.88 -3.49
C PHE A 288 -8.22 5.14 -2.63
N PHE A 289 -7.68 4.96 -1.43
CA PHE A 289 -7.33 6.02 -0.50
C PHE A 289 -6.12 5.54 0.29
N GLN A 290 -5.26 6.48 0.68
CA GLN A 290 -4.03 6.16 1.40
C GLN A 290 -4.36 5.49 2.74
N ILE A 291 -3.64 4.42 3.06
CA ILE A 291 -4.00 3.54 4.18
C ILE A 291 -3.60 4.09 5.55
N CYS A 292 -2.81 5.17 5.59
CA CYS A 292 -2.42 5.90 6.80
C CYS A 292 -2.69 7.37 6.50
N THR A 293 -3.72 7.93 7.13
CA THR A 293 -4.18 9.30 6.85
C THR A 293 -3.10 10.30 7.31
N ALA A 294 -2.48 10.08 8.47
CA ALA A 294 -1.40 10.93 8.97
C ALA A 294 -0.21 11.06 7.99
N GLN A 295 0.23 9.95 7.37
CA GLN A 295 1.32 10.01 6.39
C GLN A 295 0.87 10.51 5.02
N ALA A 296 -0.40 10.32 4.66
CA ALA A 296 -0.97 10.93 3.46
C ALA A 296 -0.96 12.47 3.54
N GLU A 297 -1.24 13.04 4.70
CA GLU A 297 -1.10 14.50 4.93
C GLU A 297 0.35 14.96 4.78
N VAL A 298 1.33 14.18 5.28
CA VAL A 298 2.76 14.47 5.08
C VAL A 298 3.10 14.46 3.59
N ILE A 299 2.69 13.43 2.84
CA ILE A 299 2.92 13.34 1.40
C ILE A 299 2.27 14.53 0.67
N ALA A 300 1.01 14.84 0.96
CA ALA A 300 0.31 15.96 0.35
C ALA A 300 1.04 17.30 0.58
N ARG A 301 1.48 17.57 1.82
CA ARG A 301 2.27 18.76 2.15
C ARG A 301 3.60 18.83 1.40
N LEU A 302 4.31 17.70 1.30
CA LEU A 302 5.56 17.61 0.55
C LEU A 302 5.35 17.85 -0.94
N VAL A 303 4.29 17.29 -1.53
CA VAL A 303 3.93 17.48 -2.94
C VAL A 303 3.60 18.96 -3.21
N VAL A 304 2.79 19.58 -2.35
CA VAL A 304 2.48 21.03 -2.45
C VAL A 304 3.74 21.88 -2.32
N ALA A 305 4.61 21.60 -1.35
CA ALA A 305 5.86 22.33 -1.15
C ALA A 305 6.82 22.16 -2.35
N ALA A 306 6.95 20.94 -2.88
CA ALA A 306 7.78 20.63 -4.03
C ALA A 306 7.27 21.32 -5.30
N ALA A 307 5.95 21.51 -5.44
CA ALA A 307 5.36 22.12 -6.63
C ALA A 307 5.89 23.54 -6.84
N GLN A 308 6.04 24.30 -5.75
CA GLN A 308 6.30 25.75 -5.80
C GLN A 308 5.41 26.41 -6.87
N ALA A 309 4.13 26.04 -6.84
CA ALA A 309 3.13 26.54 -7.77
C ALA A 309 2.93 28.04 -7.53
N GLN A 310 2.70 28.75 -8.62
CA GLN A 310 2.29 30.13 -8.66
C GLN A 310 0.81 30.23 -9.08
N PRO A 311 0.12 31.32 -8.73
CA PRO A 311 -1.29 31.51 -9.10
C PRO A 311 -1.58 31.50 -10.59
N GLU A 312 -0.59 31.68 -11.46
CA GLU A 312 -0.72 31.59 -12.92
C GLU A 312 -0.43 30.18 -13.48
N ASP A 313 0.12 29.27 -12.68
CA ASP A 313 0.49 27.95 -13.15
C ASP A 313 -0.74 27.09 -13.44
N THR A 314 -0.64 26.32 -14.52
CA THR A 314 -1.48 25.15 -14.79
C THR A 314 -0.77 23.90 -14.28
N LEU A 315 -1.43 23.20 -13.36
CA LEU A 315 -0.99 21.94 -12.77
C LEU A 315 -1.80 20.79 -13.34
N ILE A 316 -1.13 19.69 -13.64
CA ILE A 316 -1.77 18.41 -13.95
C ILE A 316 -1.45 17.42 -12.84
N ASP A 317 -2.49 16.80 -12.29
CA ASP A 317 -2.38 15.63 -11.43
C ASP A 317 -2.76 14.38 -12.22
N ALA A 318 -1.74 13.63 -12.63
CA ALA A 318 -1.92 12.39 -13.36
C ALA A 318 -2.17 11.23 -12.39
N TYR A 319 -3.17 10.40 -12.70
CA TYR A 319 -3.67 9.35 -11.82
C TYR A 319 -4.35 9.95 -10.56
N CYS A 320 -5.17 10.99 -10.75
CA CYS A 320 -5.67 11.81 -9.65
C CYS A 320 -6.60 11.05 -8.68
N GLY A 321 -7.11 9.88 -9.05
CA GLY A 321 -8.06 9.13 -8.24
C GLY A 321 -9.26 9.97 -7.85
N ILE A 322 -9.50 10.12 -6.55
CA ILE A 322 -10.60 10.93 -6.00
C ILE A 322 -10.20 12.37 -5.60
N GLY A 323 -9.05 12.84 -6.08
CA GLY A 323 -8.58 14.20 -5.82
C GLY A 323 -7.62 14.34 -4.64
N THR A 324 -7.03 13.25 -4.14
CA THR A 324 -6.28 13.23 -2.88
C THR A 324 -5.05 14.16 -2.89
N LEU A 325 -4.31 14.21 -4.00
CA LEU A 325 -3.20 15.16 -4.22
C LEU A 325 -3.67 16.43 -4.93
N THR A 326 -4.66 16.28 -5.80
CA THR A 326 -5.31 17.34 -6.60
C THR A 326 -5.82 18.47 -5.69
N LEU A 327 -6.67 18.17 -4.71
CA LEU A 327 -7.31 19.21 -3.89
C LEU A 327 -6.33 19.99 -2.98
N PRO A 328 -5.32 19.37 -2.34
CA PRO A 328 -4.25 20.12 -1.67
C PRO A 328 -3.52 21.09 -2.61
N LEU A 329 -3.19 20.65 -3.83
CA LEU A 329 -2.50 21.48 -4.84
C LEU A 329 -3.39 22.62 -5.36
N ALA A 330 -4.71 22.42 -5.41
CA ALA A 330 -5.68 23.41 -5.86
C ALA A 330 -5.59 24.75 -5.10
N ARG A 331 -5.07 24.73 -3.87
CA ARG A 331 -4.88 25.95 -3.05
C ARG A 331 -3.79 26.88 -3.58
N ALA A 332 -2.79 26.32 -4.25
CA ALA A 332 -1.59 27.04 -4.67
C ALA A 332 -1.58 27.37 -6.17
N ALA A 333 -2.50 26.80 -6.96
CA ALA A 333 -2.50 26.88 -8.42
C ALA A 333 -3.65 27.70 -8.98
N GLY A 334 -3.42 28.37 -10.11
CA GLY A 334 -4.47 29.05 -10.86
C GLY A 334 -5.47 28.11 -11.51
N ARG A 335 -4.96 27.02 -12.08
CA ARG A 335 -5.76 25.98 -12.71
C ARG A 335 -5.18 24.61 -12.42
N LEU A 336 -6.04 23.68 -12.05
CA LEU A 336 -5.64 22.33 -11.70
C LEU A 336 -6.48 21.31 -12.48
N ILE A 337 -5.82 20.37 -13.14
CA ILE A 337 -6.44 19.36 -14.00
C ILE A 337 -6.10 17.98 -13.44
N GLY A 338 -7.09 17.24 -12.94
CA GLY A 338 -6.94 15.84 -12.54
C GLY A 338 -7.30 14.91 -13.71
N ILE A 339 -6.40 13.98 -14.06
CA ILE A 339 -6.63 12.97 -15.09
C ILE A 339 -6.72 11.60 -14.42
N GLU A 340 -7.80 10.88 -14.72
CA GLU A 340 -8.06 9.54 -14.19
C GLU A 340 -8.87 8.72 -15.20
N ASN A 341 -8.59 7.42 -15.31
CA ASN A 341 -9.23 6.55 -16.31
C ASN A 341 -10.47 5.82 -15.76
N HIS A 342 -10.71 5.89 -14.44
CA HIS A 342 -11.84 5.25 -13.79
C HIS A 342 -13.01 6.23 -13.58
N PRO A 343 -14.17 6.03 -14.24
CA PRO A 343 -15.31 6.96 -14.18
C PRO A 343 -15.79 7.29 -12.77
N ARG A 344 -15.91 6.28 -11.89
CA ARG A 344 -16.36 6.50 -10.50
C ARG A 344 -15.38 7.34 -9.68
N SER A 345 -14.08 7.27 -10.00
CA SER A 345 -13.07 8.07 -9.30
C SER A 345 -13.23 9.54 -9.69
N ILE A 346 -13.45 9.84 -10.98
CA ILE A 346 -13.75 11.19 -11.48
C ILE A 346 -15.04 11.75 -10.86
N GLU A 347 -16.10 10.96 -10.77
CA GLU A 347 -17.35 11.38 -10.12
C GLU A 347 -17.13 11.75 -8.64
N GLN A 348 -16.40 10.91 -7.90
CA GLN A 348 -16.02 11.20 -6.51
C GLN A 348 -15.11 12.42 -6.41
N ALA A 349 -14.12 12.58 -7.30
CA ALA A 349 -13.22 13.72 -7.30
C ALA A 349 -13.96 15.04 -7.50
N LYS A 350 -14.94 15.07 -8.41
CA LYS A 350 -15.84 16.22 -8.62
C LYS A 350 -16.66 16.54 -7.38
N ARG A 351 -17.24 15.52 -6.71
CA ARG A 351 -17.98 15.71 -5.45
C ARG A 351 -17.07 16.24 -4.34
N ASN A 352 -15.87 15.69 -4.19
CA ASN A 352 -14.91 16.15 -3.19
C ASN A 352 -14.48 17.60 -3.45
N ALA A 353 -14.24 17.98 -4.71
CA ALA A 353 -13.93 19.37 -5.05
C ALA A 353 -15.08 20.32 -4.69
N GLN A 354 -16.33 19.94 -5.01
CA GLN A 354 -17.53 20.70 -4.64
C GLN A 354 -17.69 20.84 -3.13
N ASN A 355 -17.52 19.75 -2.38
CA ASN A 355 -17.62 19.72 -0.92
C ASN A 355 -16.54 20.58 -0.23
N ASN A 356 -15.38 20.75 -0.86
CA ASN A 356 -14.31 21.62 -0.39
C ASN A 356 -14.32 23.00 -1.07
N HIS A 357 -15.38 23.33 -1.82
CA HIS A 357 -15.59 24.63 -2.45
C HIS A 357 -14.51 25.05 -3.48
N PHE A 358 -13.85 24.09 -4.12
CA PHE A 358 -12.90 24.39 -5.21
C PHE A 358 -13.64 24.63 -6.54
N GLN A 359 -13.35 25.76 -7.16
CA GLN A 359 -13.86 26.14 -8.49
C GLN A 359 -12.80 26.04 -9.60
N ASN A 360 -11.52 25.97 -9.23
CA ASN A 360 -10.36 25.92 -10.13
C ASN A 360 -9.88 24.49 -10.46
N CYS A 361 -10.61 23.47 -10.01
CA CYS A 361 -10.33 22.05 -10.31
C CYS A 361 -11.17 21.56 -11.49
N HIS A 362 -10.50 20.98 -12.50
CA HIS A 362 -11.14 20.30 -13.62
C HIS A 362 -10.72 18.83 -13.65
N PHE A 363 -11.69 17.91 -13.76
CA PHE A 363 -11.43 16.47 -13.75
C PHE A 363 -11.80 15.85 -15.09
N VAL A 364 -10.84 15.18 -15.72
CA VAL A 364 -10.92 14.62 -17.06
C VAL A 364 -10.85 13.10 -17.00
N LEU A 365 -11.85 12.44 -17.60
CA LEU A 365 -11.85 10.99 -17.79
C LEU A 365 -11.02 10.66 -19.04
N GLY A 366 -9.87 10.02 -18.87
CA GLY A 366 -8.98 9.71 -19.98
C GLY A 366 -7.70 9.01 -19.53
N THR A 367 -6.89 8.59 -20.49
CA THR A 367 -5.53 8.11 -20.20
C THR A 367 -4.55 9.28 -20.14
N VAL A 368 -3.52 9.18 -19.31
CA VAL A 368 -2.61 10.29 -19.03
C VAL A 368 -1.91 10.74 -20.32
N GLU A 369 -1.39 9.80 -21.10
CA GLU A 369 -0.68 10.08 -22.35
C GLU A 369 -1.54 10.79 -23.39
N ALA A 370 -2.84 10.47 -23.49
CA ALA A 370 -3.75 11.12 -24.42
C ALA A 370 -4.12 12.54 -23.96
N GLU A 371 -4.42 12.72 -22.69
CA GLU A 371 -4.83 14.03 -22.16
C GLU A 371 -3.66 15.03 -22.09
N LEU A 372 -2.43 14.56 -21.87
CA LEU A 372 -1.23 15.42 -21.88
C LEU A 372 -0.93 16.06 -23.23
N GLU A 373 -1.47 15.53 -24.34
CA GLU A 373 -1.36 16.16 -25.66
C GLU A 373 -2.26 17.40 -25.79
N HIS A 374 -3.33 17.49 -24.99
CA HIS A 374 -4.34 18.54 -25.06
C HIS A 374 -4.13 19.64 -24.01
N PHE A 375 -3.45 19.33 -22.90
CA PHE A 375 -3.26 20.23 -21.78
C PHE A 375 -1.79 20.58 -21.55
N PRO A 376 -1.29 21.76 -21.98
CA PRO A 376 0.03 22.22 -21.60
C PRO A 376 0.08 22.47 -20.08
N ALA A 377 1.12 21.96 -19.41
CA ALA A 377 1.27 22.08 -17.97
C ALA A 377 2.58 22.78 -17.60
N ASN A 378 2.54 23.59 -16.55
CA ASN A 378 3.75 24.09 -15.91
C ASN A 378 4.33 23.02 -14.97
N ILE A 379 3.47 22.28 -14.27
CA ILE A 379 3.86 21.29 -13.28
C ILE A 379 3.00 20.03 -13.48
N ILE A 380 3.63 18.86 -13.44
CA ILE A 380 2.93 17.57 -13.45
C ILE A 380 3.21 16.82 -12.16
N THR A 381 2.17 16.35 -11.48
CA THR A 381 2.26 15.37 -10.38
C THR A 381 1.86 13.98 -10.86
N LEU A 382 2.56 12.96 -10.40
CA LEU A 382 2.35 11.56 -10.76
C LEU A 382 2.20 10.73 -9.49
N ASP A 383 1.15 9.91 -9.39
CA ASP A 383 1.02 8.82 -8.40
C ASP A 383 0.59 7.51 -9.10
N PRO A 384 1.48 6.91 -9.92
CA PRO A 384 1.14 5.75 -10.74
C PRO A 384 1.07 4.46 -9.91
N PRO A 385 0.47 3.38 -10.46
CA PRO A 385 0.44 2.08 -9.79
C PRO A 385 1.86 1.52 -9.56
N ARG A 386 1.97 0.43 -8.77
CA ARG A 386 3.26 -0.22 -8.38
C ARG A 386 4.20 -0.58 -9.55
N ARG A 387 3.70 -0.63 -10.78
CA ARG A 387 4.46 -0.92 -12.01
C ARG A 387 5.19 0.31 -12.58
N GLY A 388 4.97 1.49 -11.99
CA GLY A 388 5.43 2.79 -12.48
C GLY A 388 4.61 3.29 -13.66
N CYS A 389 5.11 4.33 -14.32
CA CYS A 389 4.50 4.88 -15.53
C CYS A 389 4.66 3.92 -16.71
N GLU A 390 3.69 3.93 -17.60
CA GLU A 390 3.86 3.30 -18.92
C GLU A 390 4.81 4.16 -19.78
N PRO A 391 5.59 3.56 -20.70
CA PRO A 391 6.54 4.32 -21.52
C PRO A 391 5.92 5.50 -22.27
N GLN A 392 4.69 5.33 -22.79
CA GLN A 392 3.96 6.37 -23.52
C GLN A 392 3.65 7.59 -22.64
N VAL A 393 3.42 7.38 -21.33
CA VAL A 393 3.18 8.47 -20.38
C VAL A 393 4.46 9.28 -20.17
N LEU A 394 5.61 8.62 -20.02
CA LEU A 394 6.89 9.31 -19.91
C LEU A 394 7.21 10.10 -21.18
N GLU A 395 6.95 9.52 -22.37
CA GLU A 395 7.10 10.22 -23.64
C GLU A 395 6.19 11.46 -23.75
N ALA A 396 4.91 11.34 -23.34
CA ALA A 396 3.98 12.45 -23.32
C ALA A 396 4.43 13.57 -22.38
N ILE A 397 4.95 13.24 -21.20
CA ILE A 397 5.53 14.22 -20.25
C ILE A 397 6.75 14.93 -20.87
N LEU A 398 7.64 14.19 -21.54
CA LEU A 398 8.81 14.76 -22.22
C LEU A 398 8.44 15.65 -23.42
N LYS A 399 7.29 15.40 -24.07
CA LYS A 399 6.74 16.28 -25.11
C LYS A 399 6.07 17.53 -24.51
N ASN A 400 5.33 17.37 -23.41
CA ASN A 400 4.65 18.46 -22.71
C ASN A 400 5.64 19.45 -22.07
N ARG A 401 6.80 18.94 -21.61
CA ARG A 401 7.91 19.71 -21.01
C ARG A 401 7.48 20.64 -19.86
N PRO A 402 6.75 20.15 -18.83
CA PRO A 402 6.53 20.95 -17.65
C PRO A 402 7.86 21.40 -17.03
N ARG A 403 7.91 22.63 -16.51
CA ARG A 403 9.11 23.12 -15.80
C ARG A 403 9.46 22.25 -14.59
N ARG A 404 8.49 21.52 -14.03
CA ARG A 404 8.67 20.64 -12.88
C ARG A 404 7.79 19.38 -12.93
N ILE A 405 8.35 18.27 -12.45
CA ILE A 405 7.64 17.01 -12.20
C ILE A 405 7.77 16.64 -10.73
N ILE A 406 6.68 16.21 -10.11
CA ILE A 406 6.67 15.60 -8.78
C ILE A 406 6.17 14.17 -8.93
N TYR A 407 7.02 13.20 -8.66
CA TYR A 407 6.73 11.79 -8.81
C TYR A 407 6.59 11.15 -7.43
N VAL A 408 5.38 10.77 -7.05
CA VAL A 408 5.07 9.94 -5.88
C VAL A 408 5.12 8.47 -6.29
N SER A 409 5.83 7.63 -5.55
CA SER A 409 5.97 6.20 -5.87
C SER A 409 6.08 5.33 -4.63
N CYS A 410 5.32 4.24 -4.65
CA CYS A 410 5.36 3.17 -3.64
C CYS A 410 6.39 2.07 -3.95
N ASN A 411 7.18 2.24 -5.02
CA ASN A 411 8.17 1.26 -5.48
C ASN A 411 9.46 1.94 -5.96
N PRO A 412 10.57 1.84 -5.19
CA PRO A 412 11.85 2.42 -5.56
C PRO A 412 12.42 1.92 -6.89
N ALA A 413 12.18 0.66 -7.24
CA ALA A 413 12.77 0.07 -8.45
C ALA A 413 12.16 0.66 -9.74
N THR A 414 10.84 0.78 -9.79
CA THR A 414 10.15 1.40 -10.93
C THR A 414 10.34 2.91 -10.94
N LEU A 415 10.42 3.55 -9.76
CA LEU A 415 10.81 4.96 -9.65
C LEU A 415 12.17 5.19 -10.30
N ALA A 416 13.19 4.41 -9.94
CA ALA A 416 14.54 4.55 -10.48
C ALA A 416 14.58 4.37 -12.01
N ARG A 417 13.83 3.39 -12.55
CA ARG A 417 13.67 3.19 -14.00
C ARG A 417 13.09 4.44 -14.67
N ASP A 418 12.02 4.99 -14.13
CA ASP A 418 11.28 6.09 -14.75
C ASP A 418 12.07 7.41 -14.64
N LEU A 419 12.71 7.66 -13.50
CA LEU A 419 13.59 8.81 -13.31
C LEU A 419 14.78 8.80 -14.28
N LYS A 420 15.35 7.62 -14.58
CA LYS A 420 16.43 7.49 -15.58
C LYS A 420 15.98 7.97 -16.96
N ILE A 421 14.75 7.63 -17.36
CA ILE A 421 14.17 8.04 -18.65
C ILE A 421 13.93 9.55 -18.66
N LEU A 422 13.32 10.10 -17.60
CA LEU A 422 13.04 11.53 -17.50
C LEU A 422 14.33 12.37 -17.50
N VAL A 423 15.36 11.93 -16.77
CA VAL A 423 16.65 12.63 -16.72
C VAL A 423 17.38 12.56 -18.07
N ALA A 424 17.35 11.41 -18.75
CA ALA A 424 17.85 11.30 -20.13
C ALA A 424 17.09 12.20 -21.11
N GLY A 425 15.81 12.48 -20.83
CA GLY A 425 14.94 13.36 -21.60
C GLY A 425 15.07 14.86 -21.30
N GLY A 426 16.01 15.29 -20.44
CA GLY A 426 16.31 16.70 -20.21
C GLY A 426 15.96 17.23 -18.82
N TYR A 427 15.51 16.38 -17.89
CA TYR A 427 15.28 16.77 -16.51
C TYR A 427 16.51 16.56 -15.61
N THR A 428 16.55 17.26 -14.48
CA THR A 428 17.44 16.94 -13.34
C THR A 428 16.65 16.46 -12.16
N LEU A 429 17.11 15.38 -11.53
CA LEU A 429 16.61 14.96 -10.21
C LEU A 429 17.13 15.93 -9.15
N ALA A 430 16.22 16.68 -8.53
CA ALA A 430 16.56 17.70 -7.53
C ALA A 430 16.60 17.11 -6.10
N GLN A 431 15.62 16.28 -5.75
CA GLN A 431 15.50 15.68 -4.43
C GLN A 431 14.62 14.42 -4.49
N VAL A 432 14.91 13.46 -3.60
CA VAL A 432 14.01 12.35 -3.26
C VAL A 432 13.75 12.35 -1.77
N GLN A 433 12.48 12.41 -1.36
CA GLN A 433 12.05 12.33 0.03
C GLN A 433 11.28 11.01 0.26
N PRO A 434 11.88 10.02 0.92
CA PRO A 434 11.17 8.83 1.34
C PRO A 434 10.23 9.11 2.53
N VAL A 435 9.09 8.44 2.57
CA VAL A 435 8.10 8.52 3.64
C VAL A 435 7.69 7.12 4.05
N ASP A 436 7.67 6.85 5.35
CA ASP A 436 7.21 5.57 5.86
C ASP A 436 5.67 5.52 5.91
N LEU A 437 5.04 5.20 4.78
CA LEU A 437 3.58 5.03 4.70
C LEU A 437 3.10 3.69 5.30
N PHE A 438 3.98 2.69 5.39
CA PHE A 438 3.66 1.32 5.77
C PHE A 438 4.65 0.78 6.82
N ALA A 439 4.61 1.32 8.04
CA ALA A 439 5.45 0.85 9.14
C ALA A 439 5.25 -0.66 9.39
N GLN A 440 6.29 -1.35 9.88
CA GLN A 440 6.33 -2.82 10.05
C GLN A 440 6.38 -3.64 8.75
N THR A 441 6.43 -2.99 7.60
CA THR A 441 6.58 -3.62 6.28
C THR A 441 7.81 -3.08 5.57
N HIS A 442 8.25 -3.80 4.55
CA HIS A 442 9.37 -3.38 3.70
C HIS A 442 9.00 -2.28 2.68
N HIS A 443 7.74 -1.88 2.58
CA HIS A 443 7.32 -0.86 1.61
C HIS A 443 7.77 0.54 2.06
N VAL A 444 8.17 1.36 1.09
CA VAL A 444 8.58 2.75 1.27
C VAL A 444 7.94 3.58 0.16
N GLU A 445 7.31 4.68 0.55
CA GLU A 445 6.81 5.69 -0.38
C GLU A 445 7.93 6.69 -0.65
N SER A 446 8.01 7.26 -1.83
CA SER A 446 9.05 8.22 -2.19
C SER A 446 8.49 9.32 -3.08
N ILE A 447 8.82 10.57 -2.77
CA ILE A 447 8.51 11.74 -3.58
C ILE A 447 9.79 12.21 -4.24
N ALA A 448 9.88 12.11 -5.58
CA ALA A 448 10.99 12.64 -6.35
C ALA A 448 10.58 13.95 -7.05
N THR A 449 11.41 14.98 -6.94
CA THR A 449 11.21 16.26 -7.63
C THR A 449 12.20 16.39 -8.76
N LEU A 450 11.71 16.69 -9.96
CA LEU A 450 12.54 16.93 -11.14
C LEU A 450 12.29 18.33 -11.71
N ASN A 451 13.34 18.98 -12.19
CA ASN A 451 13.26 20.27 -12.87
C ASN A 451 13.72 20.14 -14.32
N TRP A 452 13.06 20.84 -15.23
CA TRP A 452 13.49 20.92 -16.62
C TRP A 452 14.82 21.68 -16.74
N GLN A 453 15.79 21.15 -17.49
CA GLN A 453 16.96 21.92 -17.88
C GLN A 453 16.62 22.74 -19.13
N ASN A 454 16.72 24.06 -19.05
CA ASN A 454 16.85 24.90 -20.24
C ASN A 454 18.17 24.54 -20.92
N ARG A 455 18.15 23.62 -21.88
CA ARG A 455 19.27 23.39 -22.82
C ARG A 455 19.00 24.10 -24.12
#